data_AF-Q4BUX4-F1
#
_entry.id   AF-Q4BUX4-F1
#
_cell.length_a   1.000
_cell.length_b   1.000
_cell.length_c   1.000
_cell.angle_alpha   90.00
_cell.angle_beta   90.00
_cell.angle_gamma   90.00
#
_symmetry.space_group_name_H-M   'P 1'
#
loop_
_entity.id
_entity.type
_entity.pdbx_description
1 polymer ?
#
loop_
_entity_poly.entity_id
_entity_poly.type
_entity_poly.pdbx_seq_one_letter_code
_entity_poly.pdbx_strand_id
1 'polypeptide(L)'
;MFLEKISWENFNESCHLKEQVEKYKETFGYYPESVHVDKIYRTRENRNWCKERGIRISGPKLGRPPKNVSEEEKKQAHSDECFRNAIEGKFGQAKRRFSLNLVMTKLPETSITSIAITFLVVNLSKLLRQFLSLFLSLFTNNRTGELIKPPFINFDYTLNNFYVLKLIDLSENSWSKVA
;
A
#
# COMPACT_ATOMS: atom_id res chain seq x y z
N MET A 1 6.02 0.54 1.97
CA MET A 1 5.58 -0.18 3.19
C MET A 1 6.20 0.57 4.35
N PHE A 2 5.41 0.90 5.36
CA PHE A 2 5.86 1.67 6.51
C PHE A 2 5.87 0.78 7.76
N LEU A 3 6.78 1.09 8.66
CA LEU A 3 6.88 0.44 9.96
C LEU A 3 6.36 1.42 11.01
N GLU A 4 5.22 1.10 11.62
CA GLU A 4 4.53 2.02 12.53
C GLU A 4 4.74 1.65 14.00
N LYS A 5 4.52 0.38 14.35
CA LYS A 5 4.69 -0.12 15.71
C LYS A 5 5.47 -1.43 15.72
N ILE A 6 6.48 -1.51 16.59
CA ILE A 6 7.14 -2.76 16.98
C ILE A 6 7.03 -2.86 18.50
N SER A 7 6.66 -4.03 18.99
CA SER A 7 6.67 -4.35 20.42
C SER A 7 7.06 -5.81 20.61
N TRP A 8 7.76 -6.09 21.69
CA TRP A 8 8.11 -7.45 22.13
C TRP A 8 7.09 -8.01 23.12
N GLU A 9 6.27 -7.15 23.71
CA GLU A 9 5.12 -7.53 24.52
C GLU A 9 3.92 -7.85 23.63
N ASN A 10 3.07 -8.77 24.08
CA ASN A 10 1.85 -9.11 23.38
C ASN A 10 0.88 -7.92 23.41
N PHE A 11 0.44 -7.45 22.25
CA PHE A 11 -0.53 -6.35 22.16
C PHE A 11 -1.63 -6.69 21.15
N ASN A 12 -2.83 -6.19 21.42
CA ASN A 12 -3.93 -6.33 20.49
C ASN A 12 -3.81 -5.30 19.37
N GLU A 13 -3.34 -5.75 18.21
CA GLU A 13 -3.17 -4.92 17.01
C GLU A 13 -4.46 -4.17 16.60
N SER A 14 -5.64 -4.74 16.86
CA SER A 14 -6.92 -4.13 16.45
C SER A 14 -7.19 -2.77 17.08
N CYS A 15 -6.58 -2.46 18.23
CA CYS A 15 -6.72 -1.17 18.91
C CYS A 15 -5.97 -0.03 18.21
N HIS A 16 -4.99 -0.35 17.34
CA HIS A 16 -4.14 0.66 16.70
C HIS A 16 -4.75 1.30 15.46
N LEU A 17 -5.84 0.74 14.91
CA LEU A 17 -6.44 1.24 13.67
C LEU A 17 -6.70 2.75 13.69
N LYS A 18 -7.28 3.24 14.80
CA LYS A 18 -7.65 4.66 14.94
C LYS A 18 -6.42 5.56 14.90
N GLU A 19 -5.38 5.18 15.65
CA GLU A 19 -4.10 5.89 15.71
C GLU A 19 -3.42 5.94 14.33
N GLN A 20 -3.42 4.83 13.60
CA GLN A 20 -2.85 4.73 12.25
C GLN A 20 -3.59 5.63 11.25
N VAL A 21 -4.92 5.67 11.31
CA VAL A 21 -5.74 6.49 10.42
C VAL A 21 -5.62 7.98 10.76
N GLU A 22 -5.53 8.35 12.04
CA GLU A 22 -5.27 9.76 12.42
C GLU A 22 -3.87 10.20 11.98
N LYS A 23 -2.85 9.35 12.14
CA LYS A 23 -1.49 9.63 11.64
C LYS A 23 -1.45 9.80 10.11
N TYR A 24 -2.23 9.01 9.38
CA TYR A 24 -2.42 9.21 7.94
C TYR A 24 -2.99 10.60 7.65
N LYS A 25 -4.02 11.02 8.38
CA LYS A 25 -4.62 12.35 8.23
C LYS A 25 -3.64 13.47 8.59
N GLU A 26 -2.84 13.33 9.63
CA GLU A 26 -1.79 14.29 9.97
C GLU A 26 -0.75 14.44 8.84
N THR A 27 -0.43 13.32 8.17
CA THR A 27 0.58 13.30 7.10
C THR A 27 0.04 13.86 5.78
N PHE A 28 -1.19 13.52 5.40
CA PHE A 28 -1.76 13.85 4.08
C PHE A 28 -2.81 14.98 4.12
N GLY A 29 -3.27 15.37 5.31
CA GLY A 29 -4.27 16.43 5.52
C GLY A 29 -5.73 15.98 5.42
N TYR A 30 -6.02 14.72 5.10
CA TYR A 30 -7.38 14.20 4.92
C TYR A 30 -7.53 12.74 5.38
N TYR A 31 -8.77 12.32 5.69
CA TYR A 31 -9.07 10.92 5.99
C TYR A 31 -9.16 10.09 4.69
N PRO A 32 -8.68 8.84 4.69
CA PRO A 32 -8.74 7.98 3.51
C PRO A 32 -10.20 7.62 3.18
N GLU A 33 -10.53 7.51 1.90
CA GLU A 33 -11.85 7.08 1.43
C GLU A 33 -12.17 5.65 1.90
N SER A 34 -11.18 4.76 1.84
CA SER A 34 -11.31 3.39 2.33
C SER A 34 -10.05 2.85 2.98
N VAL A 35 -10.24 1.96 3.96
CA VAL A 35 -9.17 1.28 4.68
C VAL A 35 -9.35 -0.22 4.52
N HIS A 36 -8.32 -0.84 3.95
CA HIS A 36 -8.27 -2.29 3.75
C HIS A 36 -7.58 -2.95 4.94
N VAL A 37 -8.32 -3.75 5.70
CA VAL A 37 -7.85 -4.32 6.96
C VAL A 37 -8.08 -5.83 7.05
N ASP A 38 -7.27 -6.47 7.89
CA ASP A 38 -7.45 -7.88 8.25
C ASP A 38 -8.63 -8.10 9.20
N LYS A 39 -8.99 -9.38 9.38
CA LYS A 39 -10.14 -9.78 10.22
C LYS A 39 -10.08 -9.22 11.64
N ILE A 40 -8.90 -9.19 12.25
CA ILE A 40 -8.73 -8.78 13.64
C ILE A 40 -9.13 -7.31 13.87
N TYR A 41 -8.94 -6.44 12.87
CA TYR A 41 -9.27 -5.01 12.96
C TYR A 41 -10.76 -4.70 12.77
N ARG A 42 -11.58 -5.67 12.30
CA ARG A 42 -13.01 -5.47 11.99
C ARG A 42 -13.92 -5.53 13.21
N THR A 43 -13.49 -4.95 14.33
CA THR A 43 -14.29 -4.83 15.57
C THR A 43 -15.48 -3.88 15.38
N ARG A 44 -16.51 -3.99 16.22
CA ARG A 44 -17.68 -3.08 16.18
C ARG A 44 -17.27 -1.63 16.43
N GLU A 45 -16.37 -1.43 17.37
CA GLU A 45 -15.83 -0.12 17.74
C GLU A 45 -15.12 0.55 16.55
N ASN A 46 -14.22 -0.18 15.88
CA ASN A 46 -13.50 0.33 14.72
C ASN A 46 -14.44 0.64 13.55
N ARG A 47 -15.44 -0.21 13.29
CA ARG A 47 -16.44 0.03 12.25
C ARG A 47 -17.25 1.30 12.52
N ASN A 48 -17.70 1.50 13.76
CA ASN A 48 -18.47 2.69 14.13
C ASN A 48 -17.62 3.96 13.98
N TRP A 49 -16.38 3.92 14.48
CA TRP A 49 -15.44 5.05 14.39
C TRP A 49 -15.12 5.44 12.93
N CYS A 50 -14.92 4.44 12.05
CA CYS A 50 -14.74 4.68 10.62
C CYS A 50 -16.01 5.25 9.96
N LYS A 51 -17.19 4.70 10.31
CA LYS A 51 -18.47 5.14 9.75
C LYS A 51 -18.78 6.59 10.12
N GLU A 52 -18.50 7.01 11.34
CA GLU A 52 -18.65 8.41 11.80
C GLU A 52 -17.82 9.39 10.98
N ARG A 53 -16.68 8.93 10.43
CA ARG A 53 -15.75 9.73 9.60
C ARG A 53 -15.94 9.53 8.10
N GLY A 54 -16.95 8.77 7.69
CA GLY A 54 -17.21 8.47 6.28
C GLY A 54 -16.19 7.52 5.63
N ILE A 55 -15.41 6.78 6.43
CA ILE A 55 -14.37 5.88 5.95
C ILE A 55 -14.95 4.50 5.69
N ARG A 56 -14.79 3.97 4.46
CA ARG A 56 -15.19 2.59 4.11
C ARG A 56 -14.16 1.59 4.63
N ILE A 57 -14.60 0.62 5.43
CA ILE A 57 -13.74 -0.49 5.88
C ILE A 57 -13.94 -1.73 4.99
N SER A 58 -12.85 -2.40 4.61
CA SER A 58 -12.93 -3.58 3.73
C SER A 58 -13.55 -4.80 4.42
N GLY A 59 -14.10 -5.69 3.59
CA GLY A 59 -14.61 -7.00 3.99
C GLY A 59 -16.08 -7.01 4.44
N PRO A 60 -16.67 -8.21 4.59
CA PRO A 60 -18.11 -8.37 4.82
C PRO A 60 -18.61 -7.71 6.10
N LYS A 61 -19.91 -7.36 6.10
CA LYS A 61 -20.66 -6.92 7.29
C LYS A 61 -20.55 -7.96 8.40
N LEU A 62 -20.53 -7.50 9.65
CA LEU A 62 -20.47 -8.40 10.80
C LEU A 62 -21.81 -9.14 10.95
N GLY A 63 -21.76 -10.46 11.13
CA GLY A 63 -22.96 -11.28 11.31
C GLY A 63 -23.25 -12.20 10.12
N ARG A 64 -24.52 -12.60 9.98
CA ARG A 64 -24.97 -13.51 8.93
C ARG A 64 -24.82 -12.83 7.55
N PRO A 65 -24.18 -13.47 6.57
CA PRO A 65 -24.14 -12.96 5.21
C PRO A 65 -25.57 -12.77 4.66
N PRO A 66 -25.83 -11.67 3.93
CA PRO A 66 -27.14 -11.44 3.34
C PRO A 66 -27.43 -12.49 2.26
N LYS A 67 -28.71 -12.87 2.12
CA LYS A 67 -29.15 -13.92 1.17
C LYS A 67 -28.94 -13.49 -0.29
N ASN A 68 -29.10 -12.19 -0.57
CA ASN A 68 -28.84 -11.58 -1.86
C ASN A 68 -27.71 -10.56 -1.68
N VAL A 69 -26.56 -10.81 -2.30
CA VAL A 69 -25.44 -9.86 -2.40
C VAL A 69 -25.48 -9.26 -3.79
N SER A 70 -25.46 -7.94 -3.89
CA SER A 70 -25.43 -7.24 -5.18
C SER A 70 -24.17 -7.60 -5.98
N GLU A 71 -24.22 -7.53 -7.30
CA GLU A 71 -23.04 -7.78 -8.14
C GLU A 71 -21.92 -6.78 -7.87
N GLU A 72 -22.26 -5.54 -7.53
CA GLU A 72 -21.32 -4.48 -7.18
C GLU A 72 -20.56 -4.81 -5.88
N GLU A 73 -21.26 -5.24 -4.83
CA GLU A 73 -20.62 -5.68 -3.59
C GLU A 73 -19.67 -6.87 -3.82
N LYS A 74 -20.00 -7.78 -4.74
CA LYS A 74 -19.11 -8.90 -5.11
C LYS A 74 -17.86 -8.42 -5.83
N LYS A 75 -17.99 -7.50 -6.80
CA LYS A 75 -16.86 -6.90 -7.51
C LYS A 75 -15.94 -6.15 -6.53
N GLN A 76 -16.53 -5.39 -5.61
CA GLN A 76 -15.78 -4.68 -4.58
C GLN A 76 -15.03 -5.64 -3.66
N ALA A 77 -15.69 -6.70 -3.19
CA ALA A 77 -15.05 -7.71 -2.34
C ALA A 77 -13.87 -8.39 -3.06
N HIS A 78 -14.02 -8.70 -4.35
CA HIS A 78 -12.95 -9.27 -5.15
C HIS A 78 -11.77 -8.31 -5.30
N SER A 79 -12.04 -7.01 -5.54
CA SER A 79 -11.00 -5.99 -5.61
C SER A 79 -10.26 -5.87 -4.27
N ASP A 80 -11.00 -5.77 -3.16
CA ASP A 80 -10.44 -5.71 -1.81
C ASP A 80 -9.56 -6.95 -1.51
N GLU A 81 -9.96 -8.15 -1.98
CA GLU A 81 -9.16 -9.37 -1.87
C GLU A 81 -7.89 -9.33 -2.72
N CYS A 82 -7.95 -8.84 -3.95
CA CYS A 82 -6.78 -8.66 -4.80
C CYS A 82 -5.74 -7.72 -4.17
N PHE A 83 -6.18 -6.61 -3.57
CA PHE A 83 -5.30 -5.71 -2.83
C PHE A 83 -4.64 -6.42 -1.64
N ARG A 84 -5.41 -7.17 -0.86
CA ARG A 84 -4.89 -7.93 0.28
C ARG A 84 -3.86 -8.98 -0.16
N ASN A 85 -4.14 -9.73 -1.23
CA ASN A 85 -3.23 -10.73 -1.77
C ASN A 85 -1.90 -10.09 -2.24
N ALA A 86 -1.96 -8.91 -2.85
CA ALA A 86 -0.77 -8.17 -3.26
C ALA A 86 0.09 -7.76 -2.04
N ILE A 87 -0.55 -7.27 -0.97
CA ILE A 87 0.11 -6.90 0.28
C ILE A 87 0.74 -8.12 0.95
N GLU A 88 -0.01 -9.21 1.09
CA GLU A 88 0.47 -10.47 1.65
C GLU A 88 1.66 -11.02 0.84
N GLY A 89 1.59 -10.95 -0.49
CA GLY A 89 2.69 -11.28 -1.37
C GLY A 89 3.95 -10.45 -1.09
N LYS A 90 3.82 -9.14 -0.82
CA LYS A 90 4.95 -8.29 -0.44
C LYS A 90 5.54 -8.66 0.92
N PHE A 91 4.70 -8.96 1.91
CA PHE A 91 5.18 -9.46 3.20
C PHE A 91 5.88 -10.82 3.06
N GLY A 92 5.33 -11.73 2.25
CA GLY A 92 5.97 -13.00 1.92
C GLY A 92 7.33 -12.84 1.25
N GLN A 93 7.47 -11.85 0.36
CA GLN A 93 8.75 -11.49 -0.24
C GLN A 93 9.73 -10.91 0.79
N ALA A 94 9.30 -10.01 1.67
CA ALA A 94 10.14 -9.47 2.74
C ALA A 94 10.68 -10.61 3.65
N LYS A 95 9.81 -11.55 4.02
CA LYS A 95 10.15 -12.74 4.81
C LYS A 95 11.16 -13.67 4.13
N ARG A 96 10.93 -13.99 2.84
CA ARG A 96 11.74 -15.00 2.11
C ARG A 96 12.98 -14.43 1.42
N ARG A 97 12.85 -13.32 0.69
CA ARG A 97 13.95 -12.75 -0.14
C ARG A 97 14.77 -11.69 0.57
N PHE A 98 14.21 -11.03 1.57
CA PHE A 98 14.92 -10.01 2.35
C PHE A 98 15.19 -10.47 3.80
N SER A 99 15.13 -11.79 4.02
CA SER A 99 15.57 -12.45 5.25
C SER A 99 14.89 -11.96 6.54
N LEU A 100 13.68 -11.39 6.46
CA LEU A 100 12.95 -10.96 7.66
C LEU A 100 12.64 -12.14 8.60
N ASN A 101 12.50 -13.37 8.06
CA ASN A 101 12.33 -14.60 8.85
C ASN A 101 13.62 -15.08 9.55
N LEU A 102 14.78 -14.53 9.17
CA LEU A 102 16.09 -14.97 9.65
C LEU A 102 16.77 -13.90 10.53
N VAL A 103 15.98 -12.99 11.12
CA VAL A 103 16.48 -12.04 12.10
C VAL A 103 16.74 -12.80 13.41
N MET A 104 18.00 -13.13 13.68
CA MET A 104 18.45 -13.93 14.84
C MET A 104 19.18 -13.10 15.90
N THR A 105 19.08 -11.77 15.81
CA THR A 105 19.66 -10.83 16.75
C THR A 105 19.15 -11.08 18.17
N LYS A 106 20.04 -10.95 19.16
CA LYS A 106 19.75 -11.29 20.56
C LYS A 106 19.15 -10.16 21.37
N LEU A 107 19.42 -8.91 20.97
CA LEU A 107 18.91 -7.73 21.66
C LEU A 107 17.69 -7.16 20.90
N PRO A 108 16.72 -6.55 21.60
CA PRO A 108 15.54 -5.96 20.97
C PRO A 108 15.92 -4.81 20.03
N GLU A 109 16.85 -3.96 20.44
CA GLU A 109 17.28 -2.79 19.66
C GLU A 109 17.96 -3.16 18.34
N THR A 110 18.82 -4.18 18.37
CA THR A 110 19.51 -4.68 17.17
C THR A 110 18.52 -5.37 16.22
N SER A 111 17.55 -6.09 16.77
CA SER A 111 16.45 -6.68 16.00
C SER A 111 15.58 -5.62 15.32
N ILE A 112 15.16 -4.57 16.04
CA ILE A 112 14.39 -3.45 15.49
C ILE A 112 15.15 -2.79 14.34
N THR A 113 16.44 -2.52 14.53
CA THR A 113 17.29 -1.90 13.52
C THR A 113 17.41 -2.78 12.27
N SER A 114 17.64 -4.08 12.45
CA SER A 114 17.68 -5.04 11.34
C SER A 114 16.36 -5.07 10.57
N ILE A 115 15.22 -5.10 11.27
CA ILE A 115 13.89 -5.09 10.67
C ILE A 115 13.65 -3.79 9.88
N ALA A 116 14.00 -2.64 10.46
CA ALA A 116 13.84 -1.33 9.82
C ALA A 116 14.68 -1.22 8.54
N ILE A 117 15.94 -1.64 8.58
CA ILE A 117 16.83 -1.68 7.40
C ILE A 117 16.24 -2.60 6.33
N THR A 118 15.72 -3.78 6.70
CA THR A 118 15.07 -4.68 5.75
C THR A 118 13.90 -4.00 5.03
N PHE A 119 13.02 -3.28 5.74
CA PHE A 119 11.92 -2.55 5.10
C PHE A 119 12.39 -1.40 4.21
N LEU A 120 13.46 -0.68 4.61
CA LEU A 120 14.11 0.32 3.76
C LEU A 120 14.58 -0.31 2.44
N VAL A 121 15.30 -1.42 2.50
CA VAL A 121 15.82 -2.14 1.33
C VAL A 121 14.68 -2.67 0.45
N VAL A 122 13.59 -3.18 1.04
CA VAL A 122 12.39 -3.61 0.29
C VAL A 122 11.80 -2.44 -0.52
N ASN A 123 11.67 -1.26 0.11
CA ASN A 123 11.16 -0.06 -0.55
C ASN A 123 12.12 0.43 -1.65
N LEU A 124 13.42 0.51 -1.39
CA LEU A 124 14.44 0.91 -2.38
C LEU A 124 14.48 -0.05 -3.57
N SER A 125 14.40 -1.35 -3.32
CA SER A 125 14.35 -2.37 -4.37
C SER A 125 13.12 -2.21 -5.26
N LYS A 126 11.98 -1.76 -4.71
CA LYS A 126 10.78 -1.43 -5.49
C LYS A 126 11.02 -0.21 -6.37
N LEU A 127 11.59 0.87 -5.81
CA LEU A 127 11.91 2.08 -6.57
C LEU A 127 12.89 1.81 -7.71
N LEU A 128 13.97 1.04 -7.45
CA LEU A 128 14.95 0.67 -8.46
C LEU A 128 14.31 -0.11 -9.62
N ARG A 129 13.44 -1.08 -9.31
CA ARG A 129 12.69 -1.81 -10.36
C ARG A 129 11.81 -0.89 -11.18
N GLN A 130 11.12 0.06 -10.56
CA GLN A 130 10.29 1.04 -11.26
C GLN A 130 11.14 1.93 -12.17
N PHE A 131 12.24 2.48 -11.64
CA PHE A 131 13.18 3.28 -12.41
C PHE A 131 13.75 2.51 -13.60
N LEU A 132 14.24 1.28 -13.40
CA LEU A 132 14.77 0.44 -14.47
C LEU A 132 13.69 0.08 -15.50
N SER A 133 12.45 -0.19 -15.07
CA SER A 133 11.35 -0.47 -16.00
C SER A 133 11.02 0.73 -16.87
N LEU A 134 11.01 1.94 -16.30
CA LEU A 134 10.80 3.19 -17.04
C LEU A 134 11.96 3.46 -17.98
N PHE A 135 13.20 3.37 -17.49
CA PHE A 135 14.41 3.55 -18.28
C PHE A 135 14.46 2.59 -19.47
N LEU A 136 14.18 1.30 -19.26
CA LEU A 136 14.09 0.31 -20.32
C LEU A 136 12.97 0.64 -21.29
N SER A 137 11.77 0.99 -20.81
CA SER A 137 10.64 1.34 -21.69
C SER A 137 10.93 2.55 -22.59
N LEU A 138 11.61 3.56 -22.07
CA LEU A 138 12.04 4.74 -22.82
C LEU A 138 13.12 4.38 -23.85
N PHE A 139 14.07 3.51 -23.49
CA PHE A 139 15.13 3.07 -24.38
C PHE A 139 14.63 2.11 -25.49
N THR A 140 13.62 1.28 -25.20
CA THR A 140 13.01 0.37 -26.18
C THR A 140 11.98 1.06 -27.07
N ASN A 141 11.24 2.07 -26.57
CA ASN A 141 10.28 2.84 -27.37
C ASN A 141 10.95 3.65 -28.49
N ASN A 142 12.23 4.00 -28.35
CA ASN A 142 12.96 4.72 -29.39
C ASN A 142 13.33 3.85 -30.62
N ARG A 143 12.98 2.54 -30.63
CA ARG A 143 13.32 1.63 -31.74
C ARG A 143 12.15 0.91 -32.43
N THR A 144 10.92 1.02 -31.95
CA THR A 144 9.80 0.27 -32.55
C THR A 144 8.48 1.01 -32.42
N GLY A 145 8.11 1.77 -33.46
CA GLY A 145 6.80 2.42 -33.59
C GLY A 145 5.63 1.48 -33.94
N GLU A 146 5.80 0.15 -33.89
CA GLU A 146 4.81 -0.79 -34.44
C GLU A 146 4.23 -1.83 -33.46
N LEU A 147 4.56 -1.80 -32.16
CA LEU A 147 4.06 -2.81 -31.22
C LEU A 147 3.43 -2.22 -29.96
N ILE A 148 2.39 -1.39 -30.13
CA ILE A 148 1.57 -0.89 -29.00
C ILE A 148 0.31 -1.75 -28.86
N LYS A 149 0.42 -2.83 -28.07
CA LYS A 149 -0.61 -3.29 -27.13
C LYS A 149 0.08 -3.97 -25.95
N PRO A 150 0.50 -3.24 -24.89
CA PRO A 150 1.03 -3.89 -23.70
C PRO A 150 -0.12 -4.51 -22.89
N PRO A 151 -0.12 -5.82 -22.56
CA PRO A 151 -1.12 -6.40 -21.66
C PRO A 151 -0.81 -6.19 -20.18
N PHE A 152 0.33 -5.57 -19.84
CA PHE A 152 0.92 -5.69 -18.50
C PHE A 152 1.34 -4.39 -17.82
N ILE A 153 1.10 -3.23 -18.44
CA ILE A 153 1.40 -1.93 -17.81
C ILE A 153 0.10 -1.16 -17.68
N ASN A 154 -0.51 -1.24 -16.50
CA ASN A 154 -1.61 -0.40 -16.11
C ASN A 154 -1.03 0.99 -15.75
N PHE A 155 -0.80 1.81 -16.78
CA PHE A 155 -0.11 3.11 -16.71
C PHE A 155 -0.80 4.09 -15.73
N ASP A 156 -2.10 3.91 -15.52
CA ASP A 156 -2.93 4.70 -14.58
C ASP A 156 -2.51 4.55 -13.11
N TYR A 157 -1.98 3.40 -12.69
CA TYR A 157 -1.48 3.22 -11.32
C TYR A 157 -0.14 3.90 -11.09
N THR A 158 0.71 3.97 -12.12
CA THR A 158 2.02 4.62 -12.04
C THR A 158 1.89 6.13 -12.02
N LEU A 159 1.03 6.72 -12.88
CA LEU A 159 0.78 8.16 -12.86
C LEU A 159 0.17 8.59 -11.52
N ASN A 160 -0.91 7.95 -11.07
CA ASN A 160 -1.59 8.33 -9.84
C ASN A 160 -0.67 8.34 -8.61
N ASN A 161 0.28 7.41 -8.52
CA ASN A 161 1.21 7.37 -7.39
C ASN A 161 2.28 8.47 -7.44
N PHE A 162 2.59 9.06 -8.61
CA PHE A 162 3.45 10.24 -8.73
C PHE A 162 2.70 11.55 -8.45
N TYR A 163 1.43 11.66 -8.88
CA TYR A 163 0.58 12.82 -8.58
C TYR A 163 0.21 12.91 -7.10
N VAL A 164 -0.15 11.80 -6.46
CA VAL A 164 -0.47 11.74 -5.03
C VAL A 164 0.72 12.09 -4.14
N LEU A 165 1.95 11.86 -4.63
CA LEU A 165 3.19 12.24 -3.93
C LEU A 165 3.65 13.69 -4.22
N LYS A 166 2.90 14.49 -5.01
CA LYS A 166 3.28 15.87 -5.39
C LYS A 166 4.74 15.99 -5.90
N LEU A 167 5.28 14.94 -6.51
CA LEU A 167 6.65 14.97 -7.04
C LEU A 167 6.74 15.63 -8.42
N ILE A 168 5.61 15.80 -9.11
CA ILE A 168 5.52 16.46 -10.40
C ILE A 168 4.23 17.29 -10.42
N ASP A 169 4.33 18.56 -10.02
CA ASP A 169 3.31 19.55 -10.35
C ASP A 169 3.58 20.03 -11.79
N LEU A 170 2.73 19.60 -12.74
CA LEU A 170 2.79 20.05 -14.15
C LEU A 170 2.48 21.55 -14.31
N SER A 171 1.99 22.20 -13.25
CA SER A 171 1.80 23.65 -13.17
C SER A 171 3.09 24.42 -12.83
N GLU A 172 4.07 23.77 -12.18
CA GLU A 172 5.31 24.41 -11.72
C GLU A 172 6.53 24.11 -12.60
N ASN A 173 6.52 23.04 -13.39
CA ASN A 173 7.60 22.73 -14.34
C ASN A 173 7.42 23.47 -15.68
N SER A 174 7.43 24.80 -15.61
CA SER A 174 7.59 25.73 -16.72
C SER A 174 9.06 25.76 -17.20
N TRP A 175 9.55 24.65 -17.76
CA TRP A 175 10.82 24.64 -18.51
C TRP A 175 10.63 24.92 -20.02
N SER A 176 9.49 25.51 -20.39
CA SER A 176 9.17 25.96 -21.76
C SER A 176 9.03 27.49 -21.89
N LYS A 177 9.49 28.27 -20.89
CA LYS A 177 9.46 29.75 -20.92
C LYS A 177 10.84 30.41 -20.71
N VAL A 178 11.91 29.75 -21.12
CA VAL A 178 13.19 30.42 -21.33
C VAL A 178 13.66 30.09 -22.74
N ALA A 179 13.24 30.95 -23.66
CA ALA A 179 13.99 31.26 -24.87
C ALA A 179 15.21 32.11 -24.50
#